data_AF-A0A7V9RPD9-F1
#
_entry.id   AF-A0A7V9RPD9-F1
#
_cell.length_a   1.000
_cell.length_b   1.000
_cell.length_c   1.000
_cell.angle_alpha   90.00
_cell.angle_beta   90.00
_cell.angle_gamma   90.00
#
_symmetry.space_group_name_H-M   'P 1'
#
loop_
_entity.id
_entity.type
_entity.pdbx_description
1 polymer ?
#
loop_
_entity_poly.entity_id
_entity_poly.type
_entity_poly.pdbx_seq_one_letter_code
_entity_poly.pdbx_strand_id
1 'polypeptide(L)'
;MTTGISDDSVMMFVIHDALRRDATQLARAVEHRDLEDPRRRQALLAGWDVFKRQLQRHHEGEDRDLWPLVRTYLPARDQENALLTEMEREHDRIDPLITAVDTALRNSDPGWLAEATVAFREELLAHLQHEERDAVPLMDSVLSPQDWKAFSRAQRKATGFRGAKEFFPYILDQADPERAARISKRLPPPLRILVGRVWQPRYAETARWN
;
A
#
# COMPACT_ATOMS: atom_id res chain seq x y z
N MET A 1 -5.40 -26.62 9.83
CA MET A 1 -6.05 -25.49 10.51
C MET A 1 -5.85 -24.30 9.61
N THR A 2 -6.92 -23.70 9.08
CA THR A 2 -6.83 -22.50 8.26
C THR A 2 -6.23 -21.40 9.15
N THR A 3 -5.00 -21.00 8.89
CA THR A 3 -4.36 -19.84 9.54
C THR A 3 -5.13 -18.61 9.09
N GLY A 4 -6.19 -18.28 9.83
CA GLY A 4 -7.00 -17.10 9.57
C GLY A 4 -6.17 -15.86 9.84
N ILE A 5 -6.19 -14.92 8.90
CA ILE A 5 -5.61 -13.57 9.05
C ILE A 5 -6.11 -12.98 10.38
N SER A 6 -5.18 -12.63 11.27
CA SER A 6 -5.51 -11.99 12.54
C SER A 6 -6.40 -10.79 12.30
N ASP A 7 -7.28 -10.49 13.25
CA ASP A 7 -7.94 -9.20 13.23
C ASP A 7 -6.90 -8.08 13.19
N ASP A 8 -5.80 -8.19 13.92
CA ASP A 8 -4.86 -7.09 14.01
C ASP A 8 -4.12 -6.80 12.68
N SER A 9 -3.73 -7.83 11.92
CA SER A 9 -3.02 -7.71 10.64
C SER A 9 -3.89 -7.50 9.40
N VAL A 10 -5.24 -7.58 9.50
CA VAL A 10 -6.14 -7.39 8.34
C VAL A 10 -5.92 -6.07 7.59
N MET A 11 -5.41 -5.03 8.27
CA MET A 11 -5.09 -3.76 7.63
C MET A 11 -3.95 -3.89 6.60
N MET A 12 -2.92 -4.69 6.88
CA MET A 12 -1.80 -4.94 5.95
C MET A 12 -2.33 -5.50 4.64
N PHE A 13 -3.09 -6.58 4.71
CA PHE A 13 -3.70 -7.20 3.53
C PHE A 13 -4.60 -6.26 2.72
N VAL A 14 -5.37 -5.39 3.38
CA VAL A 14 -6.22 -4.41 2.69
C VAL A 14 -5.40 -3.32 1.99
N ILE A 15 -4.29 -2.88 2.60
CA ILE A 15 -3.33 -1.98 1.95
C ILE A 15 -2.70 -2.69 0.75
N HIS A 16 -2.24 -3.93 0.92
CA HIS A 16 -1.58 -4.71 -0.13
C HIS A 16 -2.52 -4.97 -1.31
N ASP A 17 -3.79 -5.30 -1.07
CA ASP A 17 -4.79 -5.44 -2.13
C ASP A 17 -4.92 -4.16 -2.96
N ALA A 18 -4.93 -2.99 -2.31
CA ALA A 18 -4.99 -1.70 -3.00
C ALA A 18 -3.69 -1.41 -3.80
N LEU A 19 -2.53 -1.78 -3.27
CA LEU A 19 -1.23 -1.66 -3.98
C LEU A 19 -1.18 -2.59 -5.20
N ARG A 20 -1.66 -3.84 -5.08
CA ARG A 20 -1.77 -4.78 -6.21
C ARG A 20 -2.74 -4.31 -7.28
N ARG A 21 -3.88 -3.74 -6.86
CA ARG A 21 -4.86 -3.12 -7.75
C ARG A 21 -4.18 -2.02 -8.56
N ASP A 22 -3.52 -1.07 -7.92
CA ASP A 22 -2.92 0.07 -8.61
C ASP A 22 -1.69 -0.29 -9.44
N ALA A 23 -0.89 -1.28 -9.03
CA ALA A 23 0.18 -1.85 -9.87
C ALA A 23 -0.39 -2.44 -11.17
N THR A 24 -1.53 -3.13 -11.09
CA THR A 24 -2.22 -3.68 -12.26
C THR A 24 -2.81 -2.58 -13.14
N GLN A 25 -3.39 -1.54 -12.53
CA GLN A 25 -3.99 -0.42 -13.27
C GLN A 25 -2.93 0.44 -13.96
N LEU A 26 -1.77 0.66 -13.32
CA LEU A 26 -0.63 1.32 -13.94
C LEU A 26 -0.16 0.55 -15.19
N ALA A 27 0.07 -0.75 -15.07
CA ALA A 27 0.49 -1.59 -16.21
C ALA A 27 -0.51 -1.51 -17.38
N ARG A 28 -1.81 -1.63 -17.08
CA ARG A 28 -2.87 -1.49 -18.10
C ARG A 28 -2.87 -0.12 -18.74
N ALA A 29 -2.78 0.95 -17.96
CA ALA A 29 -2.80 2.32 -18.48
C ALA A 29 -1.60 2.59 -19.40
N VAL A 30 -0.44 2.01 -19.12
CA VAL A 30 0.79 2.16 -19.91
C VAL A 30 0.77 1.32 -21.20
N GLU A 31 0.10 0.16 -21.20
CA GLU A 31 -0.09 -0.65 -22.43
C GLU A 31 -0.92 0.08 -23.50
N HIS A 32 -1.83 0.96 -23.09
CA HIS A 32 -2.64 1.75 -23.99
C HIS A 32 -1.79 2.90 -24.58
N ARG A 33 -1.39 2.75 -25.85
CA ARG A 33 -0.50 3.69 -26.57
C ARG A 33 -1.07 5.09 -26.83
N ASP A 34 -2.23 5.43 -26.27
CA ASP A 34 -2.92 6.72 -26.44
C ASP A 34 -2.59 7.70 -25.29
N LEU A 35 -1.35 7.70 -24.83
CA LEU A 35 -0.86 8.68 -23.83
C LEU A 35 -0.74 10.10 -24.41
N GLU A 36 -1.04 10.27 -25.70
CA GLU A 36 -1.18 11.57 -26.36
C GLU A 36 -2.49 12.27 -25.96
N ASP A 37 -3.56 11.55 -25.57
CA ASP A 37 -4.77 12.15 -25.01
C ASP A 37 -4.46 12.83 -23.66
N PRO A 38 -4.60 14.17 -23.56
CA PRO A 38 -4.32 14.90 -22.32
C PRO A 38 -5.15 14.43 -21.13
N ARG A 39 -6.38 13.95 -21.35
CA ARG A 39 -7.26 13.48 -20.28
C ARG A 39 -6.78 12.15 -19.70
N ARG A 40 -6.43 11.19 -20.57
CA ARG A 40 -5.85 9.90 -20.16
C ARG A 40 -4.52 10.11 -19.44
N ARG A 41 -3.67 10.98 -19.98
CA ARG A 41 -2.40 11.35 -19.34
C ARG A 41 -2.64 11.95 -17.94
N GLN A 42 -3.61 12.85 -17.79
CA GLN A 42 -3.95 13.43 -16.49
C GLN A 42 -4.47 12.35 -15.51
N ALA A 43 -5.30 11.42 -15.96
CA ALA A 43 -5.81 10.32 -15.13
C ALA A 43 -4.69 9.35 -14.70
N LEU A 44 -3.75 9.03 -15.60
CA LEU A 44 -2.55 8.24 -15.29
C LEU A 44 -1.69 8.92 -14.22
N LEU A 45 -1.37 10.21 -14.41
CA LEU A 45 -0.58 10.98 -13.44
C LEU A 45 -1.29 11.05 -12.07
N ALA A 46 -2.60 11.29 -12.06
CA ALA A 46 -3.39 11.34 -10.82
C ALA A 46 -3.42 9.98 -10.08
N GLY A 47 -3.54 8.87 -10.82
CA GLY A 47 -3.44 7.53 -10.28
C GLY A 47 -2.07 7.25 -9.69
N TRP A 48 -1.02 7.48 -10.47
CA TRP A 48 0.38 7.27 -10.07
C TRP A 48 0.74 8.08 -8.83
N ASP A 49 0.34 9.34 -8.76
CA ASP A 49 0.60 10.22 -7.63
C ASP A 49 -0.01 9.70 -6.32
N VAL A 50 -1.25 9.19 -6.36
CA VAL A 50 -1.87 8.57 -5.19
C VAL A 50 -1.14 7.29 -4.84
N PHE A 51 -0.95 6.38 -5.79
CA PHE A 51 -0.30 5.10 -5.57
C PHE A 51 1.08 5.24 -4.94
N LYS A 52 1.96 6.07 -5.53
CA LYS A 52 3.29 6.37 -5.02
C LYS A 52 3.25 6.85 -3.58
N ARG A 53 2.37 7.82 -3.25
CA ARG A 53 2.25 8.33 -1.88
C ARG A 53 1.79 7.27 -0.89
N GLN A 54 0.90 6.37 -1.28
CA GLN A 54 0.42 5.32 -0.37
C GLN A 54 1.48 4.23 -0.17
N LEU A 55 2.17 3.82 -1.24
CA LEU A 55 3.28 2.88 -1.16
C LEU A 55 4.41 3.40 -0.26
N GLN A 56 4.83 4.64 -0.49
CA GLN A 56 5.89 5.25 0.33
C GLN A 56 5.50 5.35 1.81
N ARG A 57 4.26 5.75 2.12
CA ARG A 57 3.79 5.81 3.52
C ARG A 57 3.70 4.42 4.18
N HIS A 58 3.40 3.39 3.41
CA HIS A 58 3.36 2.02 3.88
C HIS A 58 4.75 1.53 4.24
N HIS A 59 5.69 1.58 3.28
CA HIS A 59 7.10 1.21 3.52
C HIS A 59 7.72 2.03 4.66
N GLU A 60 7.52 3.36 4.69
CA GLU A 60 8.01 4.20 5.79
C GLU A 60 7.45 3.77 7.15
N GLY A 61 6.20 3.30 7.20
CA GLY A 61 5.57 2.79 8.41
C GLY A 61 6.12 1.43 8.84
N GLU A 62 6.43 0.54 7.89
CA GLU A 62 7.17 -0.68 8.17
C GLU A 62 8.56 -0.39 8.73
N ASP A 63 9.37 0.35 7.97
CA ASP A 63 10.79 0.57 8.21
C ASP A 63 11.05 1.31 9.52
N ARG A 64 10.28 2.39 9.77
CA ARG A 64 10.54 3.29 10.90
C ARG A 64 9.88 2.85 12.19
N ASP A 65 8.74 2.20 12.09
CA ASP A 65 7.86 1.97 13.25
C ASP A 65 7.60 0.48 13.50
N LEU A 66 7.18 -0.29 12.48
CA LEU A 66 6.71 -1.66 12.68
C LEU A 66 7.86 -2.66 12.87
N TRP A 67 8.79 -2.76 11.93
CA TRP A 67 9.87 -3.74 12.02
C TRP A 67 10.82 -3.47 13.20
N PRO A 68 11.19 -2.21 13.53
CA PRO A 68 11.93 -1.94 14.75
C PRO A 68 11.21 -2.43 16.01
N LEU A 69 9.90 -2.24 16.10
CA LEU A 69 9.09 -2.76 17.21
C LEU A 69 9.15 -4.29 17.26
N VAL A 70 8.98 -4.97 16.12
CA VAL A 70 9.04 -6.44 16.03
C VAL A 70 10.41 -6.96 16.49
N ARG A 71 11.51 -6.31 16.07
CA ARG A 71 12.88 -6.67 16.47
C ARG A 71 13.10 -6.65 17.98
N THR A 72 12.37 -5.81 18.74
CA THR A 72 12.46 -5.80 20.21
C THR A 72 12.03 -7.12 20.86
N TYR A 73 11.22 -7.93 20.18
CA TYR A 73 10.78 -9.26 20.62
C TYR A 73 11.64 -10.40 20.06
N LEU A 74 12.65 -10.09 19.25
CA LEU A 74 13.50 -11.06 18.53
C LEU A 74 15.00 -11.03 18.93
N PRO A 75 15.41 -10.74 20.19
CA PRO A 75 16.81 -10.42 20.50
C PRO A 75 17.83 -11.54 20.25
N ALA A 76 17.39 -12.79 20.05
CA ALA A 76 18.25 -13.95 19.75
C ALA A 76 17.67 -14.82 18.62
N ARG A 77 16.86 -14.22 17.73
CA ARG A 77 16.19 -14.92 16.63
C ARG A 77 16.80 -14.49 15.30
N ASP A 78 17.97 -15.03 14.99
CA ASP A 78 18.79 -14.58 13.85
C ASP A 78 18.06 -14.74 12.51
N GLN A 79 17.31 -15.82 12.32
CA GLN A 79 16.57 -16.08 11.09
C GLN A 79 15.45 -15.07 10.88
N GLU A 80 14.66 -14.79 11.91
CA GLU A 80 13.58 -13.79 11.85
C GLU A 80 14.12 -12.36 11.70
N ASN A 81 15.26 -12.04 12.32
CA ASN A 81 15.93 -10.76 12.07
C ASN A 81 16.49 -10.65 10.65
N ALA A 82 16.98 -11.75 10.08
CA ALA A 82 17.43 -11.80 8.70
C ALA A 82 16.25 -11.61 7.73
N LEU A 83 15.07 -12.18 8.03
CA LEU A 83 13.84 -11.94 7.27
C LEU A 83 13.49 -10.44 7.25
N LEU A 84 13.43 -9.77 8.40
CA LEU A 84 13.12 -8.33 8.43
C LEU A 84 14.17 -7.48 7.71
N THR A 85 15.44 -7.90 7.76
CA THR A 85 16.52 -7.25 6.99
C THR A 85 16.34 -7.44 5.48
N GLU A 86 15.81 -8.59 5.05
CA GLU A 86 15.48 -8.79 3.63
C GLU A 86 14.28 -7.95 3.20
N MET A 87 13.27 -7.76 4.06
CA MET A 87 12.16 -6.83 3.77
C MET A 87 12.67 -5.40 3.55
N GLU A 88 13.59 -4.91 4.40
CA GLU A 88 14.25 -3.60 4.21
C GLU A 88 15.00 -3.52 2.87
N ARG A 89 15.69 -4.60 2.49
CA ARG A 89 16.38 -4.67 1.19
C ARG A 89 15.42 -4.72 0.00
N GLU A 90 14.24 -5.29 0.15
CA GLU A 90 13.19 -5.26 -0.87
C GLU A 90 12.69 -3.84 -1.07
N HIS A 91 12.46 -3.08 0.00
CA HIS A 91 12.13 -1.66 -0.09
C HIS A 91 13.23 -0.86 -0.81
N ASP A 92 14.51 -1.08 -0.45
CA ASP A 92 15.67 -0.45 -1.12
C ASP A 92 15.74 -0.76 -2.63
N ARG A 93 15.21 -1.91 -3.07
CA ARG A 93 15.12 -2.27 -4.51
C ARG A 93 13.92 -1.63 -5.19
N ILE A 94 12.79 -1.45 -4.50
CA ILE A 94 11.58 -0.86 -5.05
C ILE A 94 11.71 0.67 -5.21
N ASP A 95 12.33 1.36 -4.27
CA ASP A 95 12.49 2.81 -4.28
C ASP A 95 13.10 3.40 -5.58
N PRO A 96 14.20 2.85 -6.14
CA PRO A 96 14.70 3.33 -7.43
C PRO A 96 13.74 3.04 -8.59
N LEU A 97 12.92 1.99 -8.52
CA LEU A 97 11.92 1.67 -9.55
C LEU A 97 10.76 2.68 -9.54
N ILE A 98 10.34 3.15 -8.35
CA ILE A 98 9.41 4.29 -8.24
C ILE A 98 9.99 5.52 -8.94
N THR A 99 11.27 5.80 -8.71
CA THR A 99 11.96 6.94 -9.34
C THR A 99 12.06 6.80 -10.87
N ALA A 100 12.26 5.57 -11.36
CA ALA A 100 12.28 5.27 -12.79
C ALA A 100 10.92 5.55 -13.46
N VAL A 101 9.81 5.07 -12.87
CA VAL A 101 8.46 5.36 -13.38
C VAL A 101 8.18 6.87 -13.36
N ASP A 102 8.54 7.56 -12.27
CA ASP A 102 8.42 9.01 -12.15
C ASP A 102 9.14 9.75 -13.28
N THR A 103 10.34 9.30 -13.62
CA THR A 103 11.17 9.94 -14.64
C THR A 103 10.65 9.65 -16.04
N ALA A 104 10.21 8.42 -16.30
CA ALA A 104 9.60 8.05 -17.58
C ALA A 104 8.30 8.83 -17.84
N LEU A 105 7.45 9.00 -16.82
CA LEU A 105 6.23 9.82 -16.91
C LEU A 105 6.55 11.29 -17.22
N ARG A 106 7.59 11.86 -16.59
CA ARG A 106 8.02 13.25 -16.86
C ARG A 106 8.55 13.43 -18.28
N ASN A 107 9.36 12.48 -18.75
CA ASN A 107 10.01 12.57 -20.05
C ASN A 107 9.08 12.21 -21.21
N SER A 108 7.90 11.63 -20.92
CA SER A 108 6.92 11.20 -21.94
C SER A 108 7.51 10.19 -22.92
N ASP A 109 8.43 9.34 -22.47
CA ASP A 109 9.00 8.25 -23.26
C ASP A 109 8.16 6.97 -23.04
N PRO A 110 7.33 6.55 -24.02
CA PRO A 110 6.41 5.42 -23.82
C PRO A 110 7.15 4.08 -23.70
N GLY A 111 8.30 3.93 -24.36
CA GLY A 111 9.07 2.70 -24.32
C GLY A 111 9.70 2.50 -22.94
N TRP A 112 10.36 3.54 -22.45
CA TRP A 112 10.93 3.51 -21.11
C TRP A 112 9.87 3.41 -20.01
N LEU A 113 8.71 4.05 -20.18
CA LEU A 113 7.61 3.96 -19.22
C LEU A 113 7.07 2.53 -19.09
N ALA A 114 6.95 1.81 -20.20
CA ALA A 114 6.53 0.40 -20.20
C ALA A 114 7.54 -0.48 -19.45
N GLU A 115 8.83 -0.35 -19.76
CA GLU A 115 9.90 -1.11 -19.11
C GLU A 115 9.98 -0.83 -17.60
N ALA A 116 9.97 0.45 -17.20
CA ALA A 116 10.00 0.85 -15.80
C ALA A 116 8.77 0.34 -15.03
N THR A 117 7.59 0.38 -15.66
CA THR A 117 6.33 -0.12 -15.07
C THR A 117 6.36 -1.63 -14.86
N VAL A 118 6.87 -2.40 -15.82
CA VAL A 118 7.00 -3.85 -15.70
C VAL A 118 7.93 -4.20 -14.54
N ALA A 119 9.14 -3.62 -14.51
CA ALA A 119 10.11 -3.89 -13.46
C ALA A 119 9.57 -3.52 -12.07
N PHE A 120 8.98 -2.33 -11.92
CA PHE A 120 8.34 -1.89 -10.68
C PHE A 120 7.23 -2.84 -10.21
N ARG A 121 6.33 -3.23 -11.13
CA ARG A 121 5.22 -4.12 -10.80
C ARG A 121 5.71 -5.49 -10.38
N GLU A 122 6.69 -6.07 -11.06
CA GLU A 122 7.22 -7.39 -10.72
C GLU A 122 7.85 -7.41 -9.33
N GLU A 123 8.73 -6.44 -9.03
CA GLU A 123 9.38 -6.34 -7.72
C GLU A 123 8.36 -6.11 -6.60
N LEU A 124 7.41 -5.17 -6.80
CA LEU A 124 6.39 -4.88 -5.79
C LEU A 124 5.50 -6.09 -5.52
N LEU A 125 5.05 -6.80 -6.57
CA LEU A 125 4.18 -7.97 -6.36
C LEU A 125 4.92 -9.12 -5.68
N ALA A 126 6.21 -9.31 -5.97
CA ALA A 126 7.05 -10.30 -5.31
C ALA A 126 7.22 -9.95 -3.82
N HIS A 127 7.53 -8.69 -3.51
CA HIS A 127 7.65 -8.18 -2.15
C HIS A 127 6.36 -8.37 -1.34
N LEU A 128 5.22 -7.89 -1.85
CA LEU A 128 3.93 -8.02 -1.13
C LEU A 128 3.56 -9.49 -0.88
N GLN A 129 3.91 -10.39 -1.79
CA GLN A 129 3.71 -11.83 -1.59
C GLN A 129 4.64 -12.41 -0.52
N HIS A 130 5.91 -12.00 -0.52
CA HIS A 130 6.89 -12.45 0.48
C HIS A 130 6.50 -11.96 1.88
N GLU A 131 6.15 -10.68 2.01
CA GLU A 131 5.76 -10.09 3.28
C GLU A 131 4.52 -10.78 3.86
N GLU A 132 3.46 -10.98 3.07
CA GLU A 132 2.25 -11.67 3.53
C GLU A 132 2.48 -13.13 3.90
N ARG A 133 3.42 -13.80 3.22
CA ARG A 133 3.73 -15.22 3.46
C ARG A 133 4.54 -15.41 4.74
N ASP A 134 5.55 -14.56 4.96
CA ASP A 134 6.59 -14.82 5.97
C ASP A 134 6.62 -13.75 7.07
N ALA A 135 6.59 -12.46 6.71
CA ALA A 135 6.73 -11.38 7.69
C ALA A 135 5.42 -11.13 8.47
N VAL A 136 4.26 -11.12 7.82
CA VAL A 136 2.97 -10.91 8.51
C VAL A 136 2.69 -11.99 9.56
N PRO A 137 2.86 -13.30 9.27
CA PRO A 137 2.72 -14.33 10.30
C PRO A 137 3.74 -14.20 11.43
N LEU A 138 4.97 -13.79 11.13
CA LEU A 138 5.97 -13.50 12.16
C LEU A 138 5.47 -12.40 13.10
N MET A 139 4.99 -11.28 12.54
CA MET A 139 4.44 -10.16 13.32
C MET A 139 3.26 -10.58 14.19
N ASP A 140 2.30 -11.32 13.62
CA ASP A 140 1.15 -11.86 14.36
C ASP A 140 1.55 -12.84 15.48
N SER A 141 2.71 -13.50 15.35
CA SER A 141 3.22 -14.44 16.37
C SER A 141 3.91 -13.76 17.55
N VAL A 142 4.41 -12.53 17.40
CA VAL A 142 5.19 -11.84 18.44
C VAL A 142 4.53 -10.59 19.00
N LEU A 143 3.75 -9.87 18.19
CA LEU A 143 3.07 -8.66 18.63
C LEU A 143 1.76 -8.97 19.34
N SER A 144 1.55 -8.34 20.50
CA SER A 144 0.25 -8.42 21.18
C SER A 144 -0.78 -7.51 20.50
N PRO A 145 -2.09 -7.70 20.76
CA PRO A 145 -3.12 -6.77 20.31
C PRO A 145 -2.91 -5.32 20.80
N GLN A 146 -2.22 -5.15 21.93
CA GLN A 146 -1.90 -3.83 22.47
C GLN A 146 -0.80 -3.15 21.66
N ASP A 147 0.19 -3.91 21.20
CA ASP A 147 1.27 -3.42 20.35
C ASP A 147 0.72 -2.98 18.98
N TRP A 148 -0.12 -3.82 18.36
CA TRP A 148 -0.84 -3.47 17.14
C TRP A 148 -1.70 -2.21 17.28
N LYS A 149 -2.40 -2.07 18.41
CA LYS A 149 -3.21 -0.87 18.70
C LYS A 149 -2.34 0.37 18.90
N ALA A 150 -1.18 0.24 19.53
CA ALA A 150 -0.23 1.32 19.73
C ALA A 150 0.36 1.79 18.38
N PHE A 151 0.85 0.85 17.56
CA PHE A 151 1.30 1.09 16.20
C PHE A 151 0.21 1.77 15.35
N SER A 152 -0.99 1.18 15.30
CA SER A 152 -2.15 1.76 14.58
C SER A 152 -2.53 3.16 15.05
N ARG A 153 -2.30 3.50 16.32
CA ARG A 153 -2.53 4.85 16.86
C ARG A 153 -1.42 5.81 16.43
N ALA A 154 -0.16 5.38 16.41
CA ALA A 154 0.96 6.16 15.89
C ALA A 154 0.75 6.48 14.40
N GLN A 155 0.46 5.47 13.58
CA GLN A 155 0.18 5.62 12.15
C GLN A 155 -0.98 6.59 11.88
N ARG A 156 -2.09 6.48 12.63
CA ARG A 156 -3.21 7.42 12.50
C ARG A 156 -2.83 8.85 12.87
N LYS A 157 -1.99 9.05 13.89
CA LYS A 157 -1.51 10.37 14.30
C LYS A 157 -0.61 10.98 13.22
N ALA A 158 0.31 10.20 12.66
CA ALA A 158 1.19 10.62 11.57
C ALA A 158 0.40 10.95 10.29
N THR A 159 -0.56 10.10 9.92
CA THR A 159 -1.44 10.30 8.75
C THR A 159 -2.31 11.55 8.90
N GLY A 160 -2.85 11.79 10.10
CA GLY A 160 -3.74 12.92 10.37
C GLY A 160 -5.04 12.90 9.57
N PHE A 161 -5.88 13.92 9.76
CA PHE A 161 -7.20 13.99 9.12
C PHE A 161 -7.12 14.16 7.59
N ARG A 162 -6.15 14.96 7.12
CA ARG A 162 -5.96 15.21 5.68
C ARG A 162 -5.48 13.95 4.96
N GLY A 163 -4.55 13.20 5.54
CA GLY A 163 -4.11 11.91 4.99
C GLY A 163 -5.23 10.87 5.01
N ALA A 164 -6.02 10.82 6.10
CA ALA A 164 -7.14 9.89 6.23
C ALA A 164 -8.19 10.07 5.12
N LYS A 165 -8.41 11.31 4.65
CA LYS A 165 -9.32 11.63 3.55
C LYS A 165 -8.91 11.01 2.22
N GLU A 166 -7.61 10.80 1.99
CA GLU A 166 -7.08 10.11 0.81
C GLU A 166 -6.98 8.60 1.07
N PHE A 167 -6.44 8.21 2.23
CA PHE A 167 -6.14 6.82 2.59
C PHE A 167 -7.39 5.91 2.64
N PHE A 168 -8.45 6.31 3.35
CA PHE A 168 -9.61 5.43 3.51
C PHE A 168 -10.34 5.14 2.20
N PRO A 169 -10.65 6.14 1.34
CA PRO A 169 -11.20 5.85 0.03
C PRO A 169 -10.26 5.02 -0.84
N TYR A 170 -8.95 5.28 -0.78
CA TYR A 170 -7.95 4.53 -1.54
C TYR A 170 -7.94 3.03 -1.20
N ILE A 171 -7.89 2.66 0.08
CA ILE A 171 -7.82 1.24 0.49
C ILE A 171 -9.17 0.53 0.38
N LEU A 172 -10.29 1.28 0.35
CA LEU A 172 -11.63 0.71 0.25
C LEU A 172 -12.15 0.67 -1.20
N ASP A 173 -11.46 1.31 -2.14
CA ASP A 173 -11.82 1.26 -3.57
C ASP A 173 -11.62 -0.16 -4.11
N GLN A 174 -12.68 -0.78 -4.63
CA GLN A 174 -12.66 -2.16 -5.13
C GLN A 174 -12.14 -3.21 -4.13
N ALA A 175 -12.13 -2.88 -2.83
CA ALA A 175 -11.70 -3.80 -1.78
C ALA A 175 -12.68 -4.96 -1.64
N ASP A 176 -12.17 -6.12 -1.23
CA ASP A 176 -13.00 -7.25 -0.85
C ASP A 176 -14.08 -6.82 0.18
N PRO A 177 -15.37 -7.12 -0.07
CA PRO A 177 -16.46 -6.63 0.78
C PRO A 177 -16.33 -7.07 2.25
N GLU A 178 -15.81 -8.27 2.52
CA GLU A 178 -15.65 -8.78 3.88
C GLU A 178 -14.54 -8.02 4.61
N ARG A 179 -13.38 -7.85 3.97
CA ARG A 179 -12.26 -7.07 4.51
C ARG A 179 -12.65 -5.60 4.69
N ALA A 180 -13.32 -4.99 3.71
CA ALA A 180 -13.83 -3.62 3.79
C ALA A 180 -14.80 -3.42 4.97
N ALA A 181 -15.68 -4.40 5.22
CA ALA A 181 -16.58 -4.39 6.37
C ALA A 181 -15.81 -4.48 7.70
N ARG A 182 -14.77 -5.32 7.79
CA ARG A 182 -13.90 -5.42 8.99
C ARG A 182 -13.21 -4.09 9.29
N ILE A 183 -12.59 -3.45 8.29
CA ILE A 183 -11.95 -2.14 8.47
C ILE A 183 -12.97 -1.07 8.86
N SER A 184 -14.11 -1.01 8.16
CA SER A 184 -15.17 -0.04 8.43
C SER A 184 -15.69 -0.13 9.87
N LYS A 185 -15.83 -1.35 10.41
CA LYS A 185 -16.27 -1.59 11.80
C LYS A 185 -15.32 -0.99 12.85
N ARG A 186 -14.04 -0.80 12.53
CA ARG A 186 -13.04 -0.19 13.44
C ARG A 186 -13.08 1.33 13.46
N LEU A 187 -13.73 1.95 12.48
CA LEU A 187 -13.89 3.39 12.43
C LEU A 187 -14.95 3.84 13.45
N PRO A 188 -14.70 4.96 14.17
CA PRO A 188 -15.74 5.63 14.95
C PRO A 188 -16.96 5.94 14.06
N PRO A 189 -18.21 5.83 14.56
CA PRO A 189 -19.40 5.99 13.73
C PRO A 189 -19.45 7.28 12.88
N PRO A 190 -19.08 8.47 13.42
CA PRO A 190 -19.05 9.68 12.60
C PRO A 190 -18.07 9.60 11.43
N LEU A 191 -16.89 9.01 11.65
CA LEU A 191 -15.88 8.83 10.62
C LEU A 191 -16.32 7.80 9.57
N ARG A 192 -16.98 6.71 9.99
CA ARG A 192 -17.53 5.71 9.05
C ARG A 192 -18.54 6.33 8.08
N ILE A 193 -19.44 7.18 8.58
CA ILE A 193 -20.40 7.90 7.75
C ILE A 193 -19.67 8.84 6.80
N LEU A 194 -18.68 9.60 7.29
CA LEU A 194 -17.90 10.52 6.49
C LEU A 194 -17.14 9.81 5.36
N VAL A 195 -16.49 8.67 5.66
CA VAL A 195 -15.80 7.85 4.67
C VAL A 195 -16.78 7.38 3.59
N GLY A 196 -17.88 6.73 3.97
CA GLY A 196 -18.79 6.11 3.01
C GLY A 196 -19.66 7.10 2.22
N ARG A 197 -20.08 8.21 2.84
CA ARG A 197 -21.05 9.14 2.23
C ARG A 197 -20.41 10.35 1.56
N VAL A 198 -19.16 10.67 1.90
CA VAL A 198 -18.53 11.93 1.49
C VAL A 198 -17.18 11.69 0.83
N TRP A 199 -16.30 10.89 1.43
CA TRP A 199 -14.95 10.72 0.89
C TRP A 199 -14.88 9.70 -0.24
N GLN A 200 -15.56 8.56 -0.13
CA GLN A 200 -15.60 7.57 -1.22
C GLN A 200 -16.21 8.12 -2.52
N PRO A 201 -17.41 8.76 -2.50
CA PRO A 201 -17.98 9.32 -3.73
C PRO A 201 -17.06 10.34 -4.40
N ARG A 202 -16.47 11.27 -3.61
CA ARG A 202 -15.52 12.26 -4.13
C ARG A 202 -14.23 11.64 -4.65
N TYR A 203 -13.79 10.54 -4.04
CA TYR A 203 -12.65 9.80 -4.55
C TYR A 203 -12.98 9.22 -5.92
N ALA A 204 -14.15 8.61 -6.10
CA ALA A 204 -14.60 8.02 -7.36
C ALA A 204 -14.84 9.04 -8.49
N GLU A 205 -15.15 10.31 -8.17
CA GLU A 205 -15.31 11.38 -9.16
C GLU A 205 -14.00 11.76 -9.89
N THR A 206 -12.85 11.46 -9.30
CA THR A 206 -11.54 11.74 -9.91
C THR A 206 -11.10 10.56 -10.76
N ALA A 207 -10.99 10.77 -12.07
CA ALA A 207 -10.42 9.79 -12.99
C ALA A 207 -8.99 9.43 -12.55
N ARG A 208 -8.75 8.12 -12.38
CA ARG A 208 -7.44 7.54 -12.13
C ARG A 208 -7.28 6.37 -13.06
N TRP A 209 -6.13 6.28 -13.72
CA TRP A 209 -5.76 5.23 -14.67
C TRP A 209 -6.45 5.31 -16.04
N ASN A 210 -7.74 5.62 -16.11
CA ASN A 210 -8.50 5.79 -17.36
C ASN A 210 -9.58 6.87 -17.24
#